data_AF-A0AAW2BVT4-F1
#
_entry.id   AF-A0AAW2BVT4-F1
#
_cell.length_a   1.000
_cell.length_b   1.000
_cell.length_c   1.000
_cell.angle_alpha   90.00
_cell.angle_beta   90.00
_cell.angle_gamma   90.00
#
_symmetry.space_group_name_H-M   'P 1'
#
loop_
_entity.id
_entity.type
_entity.pdbx_description
1 polymer ?
#
loop_
_entity_poly.entity_id
_entity_poly.type
_entity_poly.pdbx_seq_one_letter_code
_entity_poly.pdbx_strand_id
1 'polypeptide(L)'
;MVLMCNNQNVTQTSPFRQWISNLLSQVANDSAMTKSMYAIGRLELDGSNKLYGLTQCTRDISSSDYSTEIQLLTQKRDLDGDSPDHT
;
A
#
# COMPACT_ATOMS: atom_id res chain seq x y z
N MET A 1 -1.32 -6.41 12.36
CA MET A 1 -0.58 -5.60 11.38
C MET A 1 0.37 -4.66 12.11
N VAL A 2 1.62 -4.55 11.68
CA VAL A 2 2.59 -3.57 12.18
C VAL A 2 2.67 -2.41 11.17
N LEU A 3 2.55 -1.17 11.63
CA LEU A 3 2.67 0.03 10.80
C LEU A 3 3.99 0.73 11.09
N MET A 4 4.73 1.08 10.05
CA MET A 4 5.95 1.90 10.13
C MET A 4 5.86 3.00 9.08
N CYS A 5 6.14 4.23 9.50
CA CYS A 5 6.07 5.41 8.64
C CYS A 5 7.45 6.01 8.45
N ASN A 6 7.71 6.53 7.25
CA ASN A 6 8.87 7.35 7.00
C ASN A 6 8.64 8.77 7.55
N ASN A 7 9.68 9.39 8.11
CA ASN A 7 9.61 10.75 8.66
C ASN A 7 9.94 11.84 7.62
N GLN A 8 10.03 11.49 6.33
CA GLN A 8 10.25 12.44 5.25
C GLN A 8 8.93 12.81 4.59
N ASN A 9 8.77 14.09 4.28
CA ASN A 9 7.61 14.60 3.58
C ASN A 9 7.70 14.32 2.07
N VAL A 10 6.55 14.21 1.43
CA VAL A 10 6.43 14.10 -0.04
C VAL A 10 5.87 15.39 -0.61
N THR A 11 6.43 15.85 -1.73
CA THR A 11 6.02 17.11 -2.37
C THR A 11 4.60 17.02 -2.96
N GLN A 12 4.23 15.87 -3.52
CA GLN A 12 2.94 15.64 -4.17
C GLN A 12 2.08 14.65 -3.36
N THR A 13 1.50 15.11 -2.26
CA THR A 13 0.78 14.26 -1.29
C THR A 13 -0.40 13.48 -1.89
N SER A 14 -1.26 14.14 -2.68
CA SER A 14 -2.45 13.50 -3.27
C SER A 14 -2.12 12.44 -4.33
N PRO A 15 -1.31 12.74 -5.38
CA PRO A 15 -0.86 11.72 -6.33
C PRO A 15 -0.11 10.56 -5.65
N PHE A 16 0.73 10.86 -4.66
CA PHE A 16 1.48 9.84 -3.93
C PHE A 16 0.58 8.87 -3.16
N ARG A 17 -0.47 9.37 -2.49
CA ARG A 17 -1.47 8.51 -1.81
C ARG A 17 -2.14 7.56 -2.80
N GLN A 18 -2.53 8.07 -3.97
CA GLN A 18 -3.16 7.28 -5.02
C GLN A 18 -2.21 6.21 -5.58
N TRP A 19 -0.94 6.54 -5.81
CA TRP A 19 0.07 5.57 -6.25
C TRP A 19 0.29 4.45 -5.25
N ILE A 20 0.39 4.76 -3.95
CA ILE A 20 0.49 3.73 -2.91
C ILE A 20 -0.78 2.88 -2.89
N SER A 21 -1.96 3.49 -2.96
CA SER A 21 -3.24 2.76 -2.96
C SER A 21 -3.33 1.77 -4.12
N ASN A 22 -3.00 2.22 -5.33
CA ASN A 22 -3.00 1.39 -6.52
C ASN A 22 -1.97 0.26 -6.42
N LEU A 23 -0.74 0.56 -6.00
CA LEU A 23 0.32 -0.43 -5.92
C LEU A 23 0.01 -1.49 -4.85
N LEU A 24 -0.44 -1.09 -3.67
CA LEU A 24 -0.79 -2.03 -2.60
C LEU A 24 -1.99 -2.89 -2.96
N SER A 25 -3.00 -2.33 -3.63
CA SER A 25 -4.15 -3.11 -4.12
C SER A 25 -3.72 -4.15 -5.16
N GLN A 26 -2.81 -3.78 -6.07
CA GLN A 26 -2.25 -4.70 -7.06
C GLN A 26 -1.51 -5.86 -6.38
N VAL A 27 -0.52 -5.55 -5.53
CA VAL A 27 0.28 -6.60 -4.90
C VAL A 27 -0.54 -7.46 -3.93
N ALA A 28 -1.60 -6.93 -3.33
CA ALA A 28 -2.54 -7.71 -2.52
C ALA A 28 -3.25 -8.78 -3.36
N ASN A 29 -3.86 -8.37 -4.48
CA ASN A 29 -4.54 -9.28 -5.39
C ASN A 29 -3.57 -10.32 -5.95
N ASP A 30 -2.37 -9.90 -6.37
CA ASP A 30 -1.35 -10.80 -6.87
C ASP A 30 -0.95 -11.83 -5.82
N SER A 31 -0.68 -11.39 -4.59
CA SER A 31 -0.29 -12.30 -3.50
C SER A 31 -1.36 -13.34 -3.19
N ALA A 32 -2.65 -12.94 -3.21
CA ALA A 32 -3.79 -13.83 -2.98
C ALA A 32 -3.94 -14.93 -4.04
N MET A 33 -3.41 -14.72 -5.25
CA MET A 33 -3.40 -15.71 -6.34
C MET A 33 -2.20 -16.67 -6.27
N THR A 34 -1.20 -16.41 -5.43
CA THR A 34 -0.01 -17.25 -5.31
C THR A 34 -0.11 -18.28 -4.18
N LYS A 35 0.44 -19.48 -4.39
CA LYS A 35 0.59 -20.49 -3.31
C LYS A 35 1.48 -19.98 -2.16
N SER A 36 2.41 -19.08 -2.45
CA SER A 36 3.28 -18.46 -1.46
C SER A 36 2.59 -17.39 -0.62
N MET A 37 1.40 -16.92 -1.04
CA MET A 37 0.69 -15.82 -0.40
C MET A 37 1.58 -14.57 -0.25
N TYR A 38 2.32 -14.28 -1.32
CA TYR A 38 3.36 -13.27 -1.34
C TYR A 38 3.47 -12.64 -2.72
N ALA A 39 3.59 -11.32 -2.78
CA ALA A 39 3.90 -10.61 -4.01
C ALA A 39 4.70 -9.33 -3.74
N ILE A 40 5.41 -8.90 -4.78
CA ILE A 40 6.09 -7.61 -4.84
C ILE A 40 5.66 -6.88 -6.10
N GLY A 41 5.69 -5.56 -6.04
CA GLY A 41 5.35 -4.70 -7.16
C GLY A 41 6.21 -3.45 -7.16
N ARG A 42 6.25 -2.80 -8.33
CA ARG A 42 6.90 -1.51 -8.49
C ARG A 42 6.11 -0.62 -9.42
N LEU A 43 6.14 0.67 -9.16
CA LEU A 43 5.60 1.70 -10.04
C LEU A 43 6.72 2.71 -10.34
N GLU A 44 6.96 2.93 -11.63
CA GLU A 44 7.84 4.03 -12.08
C GLU A 44 7.05 5.33 -11.96
N LEU A 45 7.59 6.32 -11.26
CA LEU A 45 6.97 7.62 -11.07
C LEU A 45 7.55 8.62 -12.07
N ASP A 46 8.28 9.63 -11.59
CA ASP A 46 8.96 10.63 -12.38
C ASP A 46 10.49 10.56 -12.19
N GLY A 47 11.24 10.88 -13.26
CA GLY A 47 12.70 10.89 -13.22
C GLY A 47 13.31 9.57 -12.73
N SER A 48 14.00 9.64 -11.59
CA SER A 48 14.62 8.47 -10.93
C SER A 48 13.76 7.86 -9.81
N ASN A 49 12.56 8.39 -9.56
CA ASN A 49 11.71 7.96 -8.45
C ASN A 49 10.95 6.68 -8.79
N LYS A 50 11.00 5.72 -7.86
CA LYS A 50 10.32 4.44 -7.97
C LYS A 50 9.61 4.13 -6.67
N LEU A 51 8.37 3.70 -6.77
CA LEU A 51 7.60 3.20 -5.65
C LEU A 51 7.69 1.66 -5.64
N TYR A 52 7.95 1.09 -4.47
CA TYR A 52 8.01 -0.35 -4.26
C TYR A 52 6.95 -0.77 -3.24
N GLY A 53 6.32 -1.91 -3.48
CA GLY A 53 5.27 -2.46 -2.62
C GLY A 53 5.46 -3.95 -2.44
N LEU A 54 5.09 -4.45 -1.26
CA LEU A 54 5.19 -5.85 -0.89
C LEU A 54 4.00 -6.21 -0.02
N THR A 55 3.47 -7.40 -0.27
CA THR A 55 2.38 -7.99 0.51
C THR A 55 2.73 -9.43 0.82
N GLN A 56 2.51 -9.81 2.07
CA GLN A 56 2.68 -11.17 2.55
C GLN A 56 1.53 -11.52 3.49
N CYS A 57 0.93 -12.68 3.28
CA CYS A 57 -0.05 -13.27 4.18
C CYS A 57 0.60 -14.42 4.95
N THR A 58 0.13 -14.64 6.17
CA THR A 58 0.34 -15.91 6.86
C THR A 58 -0.57 -16.97 6.25
N ARG A 59 -0.13 -18.23 6.20
CA ARG A 59 -0.86 -19.31 5.50
C ARG A 59 -2.09 -19.83 6.25
N ASP A 60 -2.33 -19.29 7.44
CA ASP A 60 -3.43 -19.63 8.34
C ASP A 60 -4.74 -18.90 8.00
N ILE A 61 -4.71 -17.90 7.12
CA ILE A 61 -5.88 -17.13 6.68
C ILE A 61 -6.28 -17.48 5.24
N SER A 62 -7.59 -17.44 4.94
CA SER A 62 -8.08 -17.69 3.58
C SER A 62 -7.71 -16.53 2.64
N SER A 63 -7.60 -16.79 1.34
CA SER A 63 -7.24 -15.77 0.35
C SER A 63 -8.29 -14.66 0.24
N SER A 64 -9.57 -14.96 0.48
CA SER A 64 -10.65 -13.98 0.54
C SER A 64 -10.54 -13.06 1.75
N ASP A 65 -10.31 -13.62 2.93
CA ASP A 65 -10.18 -12.83 4.16
C ASP A 65 -8.96 -11.91 4.08
N TYR A 66 -7.86 -12.41 3.50
CA TYR A 66 -6.66 -11.62 3.26
C TYR A 66 -6.91 -10.42 2.33
N SER A 67 -7.59 -10.66 1.20
CA SER A 67 -7.86 -9.62 0.21
C SER A 67 -8.71 -8.49 0.82
N THR A 68 -9.73 -8.86 1.61
CA THR A 68 -10.57 -7.90 2.33
C THR A 68 -9.77 -7.11 3.37
N GLU A 69 -8.93 -7.77 4.17
CA GLU A 69 -8.12 -7.13 5.19
C GLU A 69 -7.16 -6.09 4.57
N ILE A 70 -6.41 -6.45 3.52
CA ILE A 70 -5.49 -5.52 2.84
C ILE A 70 -6.21 -4.34 2.18
N GLN A 71 -7.41 -4.57 1.62
CA GLN A 71 -8.22 -3.49 1.03
C GLN A 71 -8.67 -2.48 2.10
N LEU A 72 -9.06 -2.93 3.29
CA LEU A 72 -9.41 -2.03 4.41
C LEU A 72 -8.22 -1.18 4.86
N LEU A 73 -7.01 -1.73 4.80
CA LEU A 73 -5.79 -1.03 5.21
C LEU A 73 -5.32 -0.02 4.18
N THR A 74 -5.61 -0.28 2.90
CA THR A 74 -5.41 0.69 1.83
C THR A 74 -6.32 1.91 2.02
N GLN A 75 -7.55 1.72 2.50
CA GLN A 75 -8.53 2.80 2.70
C GLN A 75 -8.30 3.61 4.00
N LYS A 76 -7.78 2.99 5.07
CA LYS A 76 -7.49 3.71 6.33
C LYS A 76 -6.47 4.84 6.17
N ARG A 77 -5.51 4.70 5.25
CA ARG A 77 -4.51 5.77 4.99
C ARG A 77 -5.12 7.07 4.47
N ASP A 78 -6.31 7.05 3.87
CA ASP A 78 -6.97 8.25 3.39
C ASP A 78 -7.63 9.07 4.52
N LEU A 79 -7.80 8.50 5.73
CA LEU A 79 -8.51 9.15 6.83
C LEU A 79 -7.61 9.96 7.78
N ASP A 80 -6.29 9.78 7.76
CA ASP A 80 -5.35 10.51 8.64
C ASP A 80 -4.80 11.80 8.01
N GLY A 81 -5.50 12.39 7.04
CA GLY A 81 -4.95 13.35 6.08
C GLY A 81 -5.51 14.76 6.05
N ASP A 82 -6.32 15.19 7.02
CA ASP A 82 -6.74 16.59 7.11
C ASP A 82 -6.25 17.20 8.42
N SER A 83 -5.03 17.74 8.38
CA SER A 83 -4.69 18.86 9.25
C SER A 83 -4.23 19.98 8.33
N PRO A 84 -4.90 21.15 8.35
CA PRO A 84 -4.54 22.26 7.50
C PRO A 84 -3.13 22.71 7.88
N ASP A 85 -2.31 22.83 6.85
CA ASP A 85 -1.04 23.53 6.84
C ASP A 85 -1.16 24.82 7.68
N HIS A 86 -0.38 24.88 8.76
CA HIS A 86 -0.19 26.11 9.52
C HIS A 86 1.26 26.54 9.40
N THR A 87 1.39 27.70 8.74
CA THR A 87 2.51 28.64 8.60
C THR A 87 3.64 28.30 7.64
#